data_AF-A0A1V4Q4K3-F1
#
_entry.id   AF-A0A1V4Q4K3-F1
#
_cell.length_a   1.000
_cell.length_b   1.000
_cell.length_c   1.000
_cell.angle_alpha   90.00
_cell.angle_beta   90.00
_cell.angle_gamma   90.00
#
_symmetry.space_group_name_H-M   'P 1'
#
loop_
_entity.id
_entity.type
_entity.pdbx_description
1 polymer ?
#
loop_
_entity_poly.entity_id
_entity_poly.type
_entity_poly.pdbx_seq_one_letter_code
_entity_poly.pdbx_strand_id
1 'polypeptide(L)' 'MSVLDMFSLTDKVVVVTGASSGLGVSFAIAFAEAGADVVLAARRT' A
#
# COMPACT_ATOMS: atom_id res chain seq x y z
N MET A 1 9.61 -20.67 -6.06
CA MET A 1 9.15 -19.42 -5.43
C MET A 1 10.40 -18.66 -5.02
N SER A 2 10.65 -17.52 -5.63
CA SER A 2 11.77 -16.65 -5.26
C SER A 2 11.43 -15.89 -3.97
N VAL A 3 12.46 -15.36 -3.29
CA VAL A 3 12.24 -14.49 -2.12
C VAL A 3 11.39 -13.28 -2.48
N LEU A 4 11.56 -12.72 -3.68
CA LEU A 4 10.78 -11.57 -4.14
C LEU A 4 9.30 -11.91 -4.37
N ASP A 5 9.02 -13.12 -4.85
CA ASP A 5 7.64 -13.60 -5.07
C ASP A 5 6.86 -13.65 -3.75
N MET A 6 7.53 -13.94 -2.63
CA MET A 6 6.90 -14.00 -1.31
C MET A 6 6.42 -12.64 -0.80
N PHE A 7 6.97 -11.55 -1.33
CA PHE A 7 6.65 -10.18 -0.93
C PHE A 7 5.86 -9.40 -1.99
N SER A 8 5.58 -10.01 -3.14
CA SER A 8 4.71 -9.39 -4.15
C SER A 8 3.29 -9.26 -3.61
N LEU A 9 2.67 -8.11 -3.88
CA LEU A 9 1.28 -7.82 -3.57
C LEU A 9 0.40 -7.74 -4.82
N THR A 10 0.87 -8.26 -5.95
CA THR A 10 0.09 -8.35 -7.20
C THR A 10 -1.24 -9.06 -6.94
N ASP A 11 -2.31 -8.53 -7.53
CA ASP A 11 -3.70 -8.99 -7.36
C ASP A 11 -4.23 -8.94 -5.91
N LYS A 12 -3.60 -8.13 -5.05
CA LYS A 12 -4.08 -7.85 -3.68
C LYS A 12 -4.63 -6.43 -3.58
N VAL A 13 -5.67 -6.29 -2.77
CA VAL A 13 -6.22 -4.99 -2.37
C VAL A 13 -5.77 -4.68 -0.95
N VAL A 14 -5.21 -3.49 -0.73
CA VAL A 14 -4.74 -3.01 0.60
C VAL A 14 -5.48 -1.74 0.99
N VAL A 15 -6.03 -1.71 2.21
CA VAL A 15 -6.67 -0.51 2.78
C VAL A 15 -5.70 0.20 3.71
N VAL A 16 -5.39 1.46 3.41
CA VAL A 16 -4.53 2.32 4.25
C VAL A 16 -5.37 3.41 4.90
N THR A 17 -5.50 3.36 6.22
CA THR A 17 -6.13 4.41 7.02
C THR A 17 -5.10 5.43 7.50
N GLY A 18 -5.49 6.71 7.61
CA GLY A 18 -4.54 7.77 7.96
C GLY A 18 -3.60 8.11 6.80
N ALA A 19 -4.02 7.87 5.56
CA ALA A 19 -3.21 8.00 4.35
C ALA A 19 -2.86 9.44 3.93
N SER A 20 -3.21 10.46 4.72
CA SER A 20 -3.03 11.87 4.36
C SER A 20 -1.65 12.45 4.69
N SER A 21 -0.85 11.78 5.52
CA SER A 21 0.47 12.29 5.93
C SER A 21 1.35 11.22 6.56
N GLY A 22 2.66 11.50 6.68
CA GLY A 22 3.60 10.66 7.42
C GLY A 22 3.64 9.23 6.91
N LEU A 23 3.66 8.27 7.83
CA LEU A 23 3.76 6.84 7.49
C LEU A 23 2.60 6.35 6.61
N GLY A 24 1.40 6.93 6.72
CA GLY A 24 0.27 6.54 5.88
C GLY A 24 0.55 6.75 4.39
N VAL A 25 1.20 7.87 4.03
CA VAL A 25 1.63 8.16 2.65
C VAL A 25 2.74 7.19 2.23
N SER A 26 3.75 7.00 3.08
CA SER A 26 4.85 6.08 2.77
C SER A 26 4.39 4.65 2.55
N PHE A 27 3.43 4.17 3.35
CA PHE A 27 2.85 2.84 3.17
C PHE A 27 1.99 2.74 1.92
N ALA A 28 1.16 3.75 1.62
CA ALA A 28 0.37 3.77 0.39
C ALA A 28 1.25 3.63 -0.86
N ILE A 29 2.36 4.38 -0.91
CA ILE A 29 3.32 4.31 -2.01
C ILE A 29 4.00 2.94 -2.05
N ALA A 30 4.54 2.46 -0.92
CA ALA A 30 5.25 1.18 -0.87
C ALA A 30 4.37 -0.01 -1.27
N PHE A 31 3.09 -0.02 -0.88
CA PHE A 31 2.16 -1.08 -1.28
C PHE A 31 1.80 -1.01 -2.77
N ALA A 32 1.64 0.19 -3.33
CA ALA A 32 1.43 0.35 -4.76
C ALA A 32 2.67 -0.10 -5.56
N GLU A 33 3.88 0.24 -5.12
CA GLU A 33 5.13 -0.23 -5.73
C GLU A 33 5.30 -1.75 -5.67
N ALA A 34 4.80 -2.38 -4.61
CA ALA A 34 4.76 -3.85 -4.48
C ALA A 34 3.67 -4.53 -5.32
N GLY A 35 2.84 -3.75 -6.05
CA GLY A 35 1.85 -4.25 -7.01
C GLY A 35 0.42 -4.33 -6.48
N ALA A 36 0.13 -3.79 -5.29
CA ALA A 36 -1.22 -3.80 -4.74
C ALA A 36 -2.12 -2.71 -5.35
N ASP A 37 -3.42 -3.00 -5.46
CA ASP A 37 -4.45 -1.98 -5.56
C ASP A 37 -4.68 -1.36 -4.18
N VAL A 38 -4.52 -0.05 -4.04
CA VAL A 38 -4.55 0.61 -2.73
C VAL A 38 -5.80 1.48 -2.56
N VAL A 39 -6.55 1.23 -1.48
CA VAL A 39 -7.67 2.06 -1.04
C VAL A 39 -7.20 2.98 0.07
N LEU A 40 -7.34 4.29 -0.13
CA LEU A 40 -6.88 5.31 0.82
C LEU A 40 -8.06 5.89 1.60
N ALA A 41 -7.95 5.89 2.93
CA ALA A 41 -8.92 6.49 3.82
C ALA A 41 -8.24 7.50 4.75
N ALA A 42 -8.66 8.76 4.66
CA ALA A 42 -8.20 9.82 5.54
C ALA A 42 -9.29 10.86 5.79
N ARG A 43 -9.16 11.62 6.88
CA ARG A 43 -10.08 12.71 7.24
C ARG A 43 -9.60 14.09 6.78
N ARG A 44 -8.34 14.19 6.37
CA ARG A 44 -7.67 15.42 5.95
C ARG A 44 -7.09 15.17 4.56
N THR A 45 -7.04 16.20 3.73
CA THR A 45 -6.40 16.18 2.41
C THR A 45 -5.03 16.80 2.49
#